data_AF-A0AA95FFX0-F1
#
_entry.id   AF-A0AA95FFX0-F1
#
_cell.length_a   1.000
_cell.length_b   1.000
_cell.length_c   1.000
_cell.angle_alpha   90.00
_cell.angle_beta   90.00
_cell.angle_gamma   90.00
#
_symmetry.space_group_name_H-M   'P 1'
#
loop_
_entity.id
_entity.type
_entity.pdbx_description
1 polymer ?
#
loop_
_entity_poly.entity_id
_entity_poly.type
_entity_poly.pdbx_seq_one_letter_code
_entity_poly.pdbx_strand_id
1 'polypeptide(L)'
;MIGCIVILNGMRCSEESFCYKDFSILYIQNDKLKLILNIFFILLCVFTQAQKKHYWLIDSETNARKKVKDSASAVKFLDSLAQSNYFLTQLKDVKVKGDSTEIFYDKGKNFNETFIDLSDSLALKLKSKKEFFTKNLDSTKKSINKIYIDEGYSFSRIKAKYKGQKNGYPIVNLEINKNDKRTIDGFVMKGYVKVPKRFMKNLEKEFKGKTYDDKNLLAINKNFQSHPFLSLERQPQTLFTKDSTQIYLFLEKKKTNTFDGVIGFGNDKTDKFTLNGTLNVNFKNMFNGFETVNLYWQRNPDKGQTFDLQTDIPYLFKSNVGMNMKINIFRQDSTYANVKMLPAFYYHINNRNKIGFRGTFETSSIIDTLYIQGKDYNKKGLGIWYEMTEPTDIDLFLYKTRINAGYDFLATTYSKDNIKANQNQFYFFGEHNYHINGNHFLNIKAEGAMMDSKVEFSANELYRFGGWNSMRGFNENSLAADFYYYGSLEYRYLIGSQAFFDVFGQYGQLNNKSLNVKPKLYSVGFGFNFFIPIGLMSFQLSNGNEFGNPFKFNDIKIHWGILSRF
;
A
#
# COMPACT_ATOMS: atom_id res chain seq x y z
N MET A 1 30.65 48.23 3.70
CA MET A 1 30.05 49.29 4.54
C MET A 1 28.65 49.55 3.96
N ILE A 2 27.53 49.46 4.68
CA ILE A 2 27.12 50.17 5.93
C ILE A 2 27.00 51.67 5.64
N GLY A 3 25.88 52.39 5.84
CA GLY A 3 24.50 52.09 6.32
C GLY A 3 23.64 53.39 6.23
N CYS A 4 22.34 53.53 6.56
CA CYS A 4 21.24 52.66 7.03
C CYS A 4 19.87 53.29 6.60
N ILE A 5 18.76 52.55 6.44
CA ILE A 5 17.59 52.39 7.36
C ILE A 5 17.09 53.73 7.99
N VAL A 6 15.86 54.20 7.75
CA VAL A 6 14.61 54.00 8.56
C VAL A 6 13.43 54.65 7.77
N ILE A 7 12.33 53.96 7.37
CA ILE A 7 11.11 53.58 8.15
C ILE A 7 10.31 54.83 8.61
N LEU A 8 9.03 55.09 8.28
CA LEU A 8 7.91 54.39 7.58
C LEU A 8 7.18 55.43 6.65
N ASN A 9 5.88 55.47 6.25
CA ASN A 9 4.64 54.75 6.56
C ASN A 9 3.55 54.92 5.45
N GLY A 10 2.44 54.16 5.51
CA GLY A 10 1.06 54.64 5.24
C GLY A 10 0.50 54.74 3.80
N MET A 11 -0.21 53.70 3.33
CA MET A 11 -1.25 53.84 2.30
C MET A 11 -2.67 53.75 2.93
N ARG A 12 -3.56 54.67 2.56
CA ARG A 12 -5.03 54.49 2.58
C ARG A 12 -5.61 55.19 1.35
N CYS A 13 -6.62 54.57 0.74
CA CYS A 13 -7.40 55.15 -0.37
C CYS A 13 -8.81 55.51 0.13
N SER A 14 -9.60 56.17 -0.75
CA SER A 14 -11.06 56.39 -0.70
C SER A 14 -11.61 57.20 0.49
N GLU A 15 -12.58 58.12 0.32
CA GLU A 15 -13.06 58.88 -0.85
C GLU A 15 -14.00 60.00 -0.34
N GLU A 16 -14.65 60.76 -1.25
CA GLU A 16 -15.75 61.72 -0.97
C GLU A 16 -15.39 63.00 -0.15
N SER A 17 -16.06 64.17 -0.31
CA SER A 17 -16.87 64.73 -1.43
C SER A 17 -17.10 66.26 -1.22
N PHE A 18 -17.73 66.94 -2.20
CA PHE A 18 -18.11 68.39 -2.25
C PHE A 18 -16.94 69.42 -2.34
N CYS A 19 -16.90 70.42 -3.25
CA CYS A 19 -17.86 71.46 -3.73
C CYS A 19 -17.92 72.71 -2.82
N TYR A 20 -17.93 73.97 -3.32
CA TYR A 20 -17.81 74.50 -4.70
C TYR A 20 -17.55 76.03 -4.66
N LYS A 21 -16.72 76.57 -5.57
CA LYS A 21 -16.50 78.02 -5.85
C LYS A 21 -15.98 78.92 -4.71
N ASP A 22 -15.28 80.03 -4.96
CA ASP A 22 -14.69 80.58 -6.20
C ASP A 22 -13.25 81.10 -5.83
N PHE A 23 -12.50 82.00 -6.48
CA PHE A 23 -12.72 83.00 -7.52
C PHE A 23 -11.45 83.13 -8.40
N SER A 24 -11.49 83.92 -9.47
CA SER A 24 -10.43 84.03 -10.50
C SER A 24 -9.32 85.05 -10.24
N ILE A 25 -8.09 84.74 -10.69
CA ILE A 25 -7.15 85.68 -11.34
C ILE A 25 -6.48 84.93 -12.52
N LEU A 26 -6.27 85.63 -13.65
CA LEU A 26 -5.53 85.09 -14.80
C LEU A 26 -4.02 85.11 -14.54
N TYR A 27 -3.32 84.03 -14.90
CA TYR A 27 -2.06 84.14 -15.65
C TYR A 27 -1.85 82.90 -16.52
N ILE A 28 -1.84 83.08 -17.85
CA ILE A 28 -1.56 82.00 -18.81
C ILE A 28 -0.07 82.03 -19.13
N GLN A 29 0.69 81.07 -18.62
CA GLN A 29 2.08 80.87 -19.04
C GLN A 29 2.45 79.37 -19.23
N ASN A 30 2.14 78.88 -20.44
CA ASN A 30 2.90 77.91 -21.23
C ASN A 30 3.25 76.50 -20.68
N ASP A 31 2.93 76.14 -19.43
CA ASP A 31 3.38 74.85 -18.87
C ASP A 31 2.69 73.61 -19.45
N LYS A 32 1.44 73.71 -19.94
CA LYS A 32 0.80 72.55 -20.62
C LYS A 32 1.55 72.14 -21.89
N LEU A 33 2.14 73.09 -22.63
CA LEU A 33 2.92 72.77 -23.82
C LEU A 33 4.25 72.10 -23.44
N LYS A 34 4.94 72.59 -22.39
CA LYS A 34 6.12 71.91 -21.84
C LYS A 34 5.82 70.52 -21.30
N LEU A 35 4.71 70.33 -20.60
CA LEU A 35 4.32 69.02 -20.05
C LEU A 35 4.05 68.02 -21.18
N ILE A 36 3.34 68.43 -22.24
CA ILE A 36 3.12 67.61 -23.43
C ILE A 36 4.44 67.33 -24.16
N LEU A 37 5.31 68.34 -24.35
CA LEU A 37 6.63 68.12 -24.95
C LEU A 37 7.49 67.15 -24.15
N ASN A 38 7.49 67.25 -22.82
CA ASN A 38 8.25 66.36 -21.94
C ASN A 38 7.70 64.94 -21.95
N ILE A 39 6.37 64.76 -21.95
CA ILE A 39 5.74 63.43 -22.12
C ILE A 39 6.08 62.85 -23.50
N PHE A 40 6.06 63.68 -24.55
CA PHE A 40 6.42 63.26 -25.90
C PHE A 40 7.92 62.92 -26.04
N PHE A 41 8.82 63.66 -25.37
CA PHE A 41 10.25 63.34 -25.28
C PHE A 41 10.51 62.07 -24.46
N ILE A 42 9.79 61.85 -23.35
CA ILE A 42 9.90 60.62 -22.56
C ILE A 42 9.42 59.42 -23.39
N LEU A 43 8.34 59.55 -24.16
CA LEU A 43 7.94 58.52 -25.14
C LEU A 43 8.98 58.34 -26.26
N LEU A 44 9.54 59.41 -26.82
CA LEU A 44 10.60 59.32 -27.83
C LEU A 44 11.86 58.61 -27.28
N CYS A 45 12.23 58.86 -26.03
CA CYS A 45 13.31 58.12 -25.36
C CYS A 45 13.01 56.62 -25.24
N VAL A 46 11.75 56.22 -25.02
CA VAL A 46 11.32 54.81 -25.05
C VAL A 46 11.31 54.22 -26.46
N PHE A 47 11.22 55.05 -27.51
CA PHE A 47 11.35 54.65 -28.91
C PHE A 47 12.76 54.82 -29.50
N THR A 48 13.76 55.29 -28.75
CA THR A 48 15.16 55.12 -29.15
C THR A 48 15.45 53.63 -29.25
N GLN A 49 15.92 53.18 -30.41
CA GLN A 49 16.09 51.75 -30.66
C GLN A 49 17.17 51.18 -29.74
N ALA A 50 16.75 50.45 -28.71
CA ALA A 50 17.62 49.51 -28.02
C ALA A 50 18.04 48.44 -29.04
N GLN A 51 19.18 48.66 -29.70
CA GLN A 51 19.77 47.75 -30.68
C GLN A 51 19.72 46.33 -30.14
N LYS A 52 18.96 45.46 -30.81
CA LYS A 52 18.86 44.03 -30.46
C LYS A 52 20.16 43.35 -30.87
N LYS A 53 21.23 43.59 -30.12
CA LYS A 53 22.56 43.03 -30.36
C LYS A 53 22.46 41.51 -30.34
N HIS A 54 22.59 40.92 -31.52
CA HIS A 54 22.38 39.50 -31.74
C HIS A 54 23.67 38.73 -31.47
N TYR A 55 23.69 37.99 -30.36
CA TYR A 55 24.83 37.19 -29.97
C TYR A 55 24.79 35.83 -30.69
N TRP A 56 25.88 35.50 -31.38
CA TRP A 56 26.10 34.23 -32.07
C TRP A 56 27.29 33.52 -31.45
N LEU A 57 27.03 32.42 -30.77
CA LEU A 57 28.09 31.50 -30.35
C LEU A 57 28.47 30.64 -31.55
N ILE A 58 29.76 30.59 -31.89
CA ILE A 58 30.30 29.83 -33.00
C ILE A 58 31.38 28.89 -32.47
N ASP A 59 31.15 27.59 -32.61
CA ASP A 59 32.11 26.56 -32.28
C ASP A 59 33.27 26.57 -33.30
N SER A 60 34.50 26.74 -32.83
CA SER A 60 35.71 26.84 -33.67
C SER A 60 36.15 25.52 -34.30
N GLU A 61 35.77 24.36 -33.76
CA GLU A 61 36.06 23.04 -34.35
C GLU A 61 34.98 22.65 -35.37
N THR A 62 33.70 22.81 -35.00
CA THR A 62 32.57 22.28 -35.79
C THR A 62 31.86 23.32 -36.65
N ASN A 63 32.23 24.61 -36.55
CA ASN A 63 31.52 25.76 -37.15
C ASN A 63 30.04 25.88 -36.78
N ALA A 64 29.55 25.10 -35.80
CA ALA A 64 28.17 25.11 -35.36
C ALA A 64 27.79 26.47 -34.75
N ARG A 65 26.74 27.10 -35.29
CA ARG A 65 26.27 28.45 -34.89
C ARG A 65 25.03 28.36 -34.01
N LYS A 66 25.04 29.06 -32.87
CA LYS A 66 23.91 29.13 -31.94
C LYS A 66 23.60 30.59 -31.58
N LYS A 67 22.43 31.07 -31.98
CA LYS A 67 21.92 32.39 -31.60
C LYS A 67 21.48 32.39 -30.13
N VAL A 68 21.85 33.42 -29.37
CA VAL A 68 21.37 33.67 -27.99
C VAL A 68 20.90 35.11 -27.83
N LYS A 69 20.05 35.34 -26.82
CA LYS A 69 19.28 36.59 -26.66
C LYS A 69 20.16 37.79 -26.25
N ASP A 70 21.15 37.54 -25.41
CA ASP A 70 21.96 38.56 -24.72
C ASP A 70 23.32 37.98 -24.30
N SER A 71 24.26 38.85 -23.92
CA SER A 71 25.60 38.46 -23.47
C SER A 71 25.58 37.58 -22.21
N ALA A 72 24.66 37.84 -21.28
CA ALA A 72 24.50 37.01 -20.08
C ALA A 72 24.06 35.57 -20.42
N SER A 73 23.27 35.39 -21.47
CA SER A 73 22.90 34.07 -22.02
C SER A 73 24.08 33.39 -22.74
N ALA A 74 24.98 34.17 -23.37
CA ALA A 74 26.21 33.64 -23.94
C ALA A 74 27.17 33.12 -22.85
N VAL A 75 27.41 33.90 -21.79
CA VAL A 75 28.24 33.49 -20.64
C VAL A 75 27.65 32.25 -19.96
N LYS A 76 26.34 32.25 -19.65
CA LYS A 76 25.66 31.07 -19.06
C LYS A 76 25.76 29.81 -19.92
N PHE A 77 25.86 29.95 -21.25
CA PHE A 77 26.08 28.81 -22.12
C PHE A 77 27.53 28.30 -22.04
N LEU A 78 28.53 29.20 -22.06
CA LEU A 78 29.93 28.81 -21.90
C LEU A 78 30.18 28.16 -20.51
N ASP A 79 29.62 28.72 -19.44
CA ASP A 79 29.60 28.11 -18.09
C ASP A 79 28.99 26.69 -18.09
N SER A 80 27.96 26.46 -18.91
CA SER A 80 27.29 25.16 -18.99
C SER A 80 28.15 24.07 -19.64
N LEU A 81 29.08 24.45 -20.54
CA LEU A 81 29.99 23.49 -21.18
C LEU A 81 30.87 22.79 -20.14
N ALA A 82 31.43 23.54 -19.19
CA ALA A 82 32.18 22.99 -18.06
C ALA A 82 31.33 22.06 -17.16
N GLN A 83 30.03 22.31 -17.02
CA GLN A 83 29.13 21.40 -16.27
C GLN A 83 28.81 20.11 -17.03
N SER A 84 28.87 20.14 -18.37
CA SER A 84 28.88 18.98 -19.28
C SER A 84 30.28 18.42 -19.58
N ASN A 85 31.21 18.60 -18.64
CA ASN A 85 32.57 18.01 -18.63
C ASN A 85 33.57 18.58 -19.66
N TYR A 86 33.28 19.70 -20.31
CA TYR A 86 34.22 20.42 -21.18
C TYR A 86 35.06 21.43 -20.38
N PHE A 87 35.86 20.94 -19.43
CA PHE A 87 36.59 21.78 -18.46
C PHE A 87 37.66 22.70 -19.08
N LEU A 88 38.11 22.40 -20.30
CA LEU A 88 39.14 23.15 -21.01
C LEU A 88 38.56 24.01 -22.15
N THR A 89 37.27 24.37 -22.07
CA THR A 89 36.63 25.30 -23.02
C THR A 89 37.39 26.63 -23.05
N GLN A 90 37.77 27.10 -24.24
CA GLN A 90 38.49 28.36 -24.44
C GLN A 90 37.66 29.32 -25.31
N LEU A 91 37.57 30.58 -24.89
CA LEU A 91 37.17 31.66 -25.78
C LEU A 91 38.36 31.97 -26.72
N LYS A 92 38.14 31.95 -28.03
CA LYS A 92 39.19 32.21 -29.03
C LYS A 92 39.14 33.64 -29.57
N ASP A 93 37.95 34.16 -29.87
CA ASP A 93 37.76 35.45 -30.54
C ASP A 93 36.35 36.01 -30.27
N VAL A 94 36.16 37.33 -30.35
CA VAL A 94 34.86 38.01 -30.23
C VAL A 94 34.78 39.14 -31.27
N LYS A 95 34.04 38.92 -32.36
CA LYS A 95 33.89 39.86 -33.48
C LYS A 95 32.56 40.59 -33.40
N VAL A 96 32.60 41.92 -33.37
CA VAL A 96 31.39 42.76 -33.52
C VAL A 96 31.17 43.07 -35.00
N LYS A 97 29.98 42.78 -35.51
CA LYS A 97 29.56 43.01 -36.91
C LYS A 97 28.21 43.71 -36.90
N GLY A 98 28.20 45.05 -36.96
CA GLY A 98 26.98 45.86 -36.82
C GLY A 98 26.22 45.51 -35.54
N ASP A 99 24.92 45.26 -35.65
CA ASP A 99 24.04 44.83 -34.55
C ASP A 99 24.22 43.35 -34.13
N SER A 100 25.41 42.76 -34.32
CA SER A 100 25.69 41.38 -33.94
C SER A 100 27.08 41.19 -33.33
N THR A 101 27.21 40.17 -32.49
CA THR A 101 28.48 39.78 -31.86
C THR A 101 28.68 38.28 -32.02
N GLU A 102 29.66 37.91 -32.84
CA GLU A 102 30.11 36.54 -33.03
C GLU A 102 31.16 36.19 -31.97
N ILE A 103 30.86 35.20 -31.13
CA ILE A 103 31.69 34.72 -30.03
C ILE A 103 32.22 33.36 -30.46
N PHE A 104 33.50 33.31 -30.84
CA PHE A 104 34.18 32.10 -31.29
C PHE A 104 34.80 31.38 -30.10
N TYR A 105 34.42 30.12 -29.90
CA TYR A 105 34.85 29.33 -28.76
C TYR A 105 35.17 27.89 -29.17
N ASP A 106 36.16 27.34 -28.48
CA ASP A 106 36.62 25.96 -28.58
C ASP A 106 36.14 25.22 -27.34
N LYS A 107 35.47 24.08 -27.53
CA LYS A 107 34.98 23.25 -26.41
C LYS A 107 36.10 22.44 -25.78
N GLY A 108 37.13 22.11 -26.56
CA GLY A 108 38.10 21.07 -26.26
C GLY A 108 37.48 19.69 -26.08
N LYS A 109 38.29 18.75 -25.60
CA LYS A 109 37.89 17.38 -25.30
C LYS A 109 36.85 17.32 -24.17
N ASN A 110 35.86 16.42 -24.30
CA ASN A 110 34.97 16.06 -23.19
C ASN A 110 35.71 15.12 -22.21
N PHE A 111 35.79 15.49 -20.93
CA PHE A 111 36.47 14.72 -19.89
C PHE A 111 35.47 14.05 -18.94
N ASN A 112 34.79 13.01 -19.42
CA ASN A 112 33.99 12.15 -18.55
C ASN A 112 34.87 11.25 -17.63
N GLU A 113 36.13 11.05 -18.00
CA GLU A 113 37.16 10.45 -17.13
C GLU A 113 37.96 11.56 -16.42
N THR A 114 38.08 11.49 -15.09
CA THR A 114 38.64 12.55 -14.26
C THR A 114 39.04 12.04 -12.87
N PHE A 115 39.96 12.75 -12.21
CA PHE A 115 40.09 12.68 -10.75
C PHE A 115 39.02 13.55 -10.09
N ILE A 116 38.42 13.04 -9.01
CA ILE A 116 37.53 13.79 -8.12
C ILE A 116 38.27 14.05 -6.81
N ASP A 117 38.28 15.31 -6.38
CA ASP A 117 38.69 15.77 -5.05
C ASP A 117 37.45 16.19 -4.25
N LEU A 118 37.11 15.44 -3.21
CA LEU A 118 35.99 15.74 -2.31
C LEU A 118 36.42 16.66 -1.16
N SER A 119 35.50 17.48 -0.65
CA SER A 119 35.68 18.05 0.70
C SER A 119 35.71 16.92 1.73
N ASP A 120 36.41 17.11 2.85
CA ASP A 120 36.54 16.09 3.90
C ASP A 120 35.16 15.68 4.46
N SER A 121 34.24 16.64 4.57
CA SER A 121 32.83 16.43 4.91
C SER A 121 32.06 15.57 3.90
N LEU A 122 32.41 15.60 2.62
CA LEU A 122 31.84 14.72 1.59
C LEU A 122 32.47 13.34 1.60
N ALA A 123 33.80 13.25 1.73
CA ALA A 123 34.52 11.99 1.80
C ALA A 123 34.04 11.14 2.99
N LEU A 124 33.92 11.74 4.18
CA LEU A 124 33.34 11.12 5.37
C LEU A 124 31.90 10.63 5.13
N LYS A 125 31.02 11.49 4.61
CA LYS A 125 29.60 11.13 4.37
C LYS A 125 29.46 9.99 3.36
N LEU A 126 30.25 10.00 2.29
CA LEU A 126 30.22 9.00 1.23
C LEU A 126 31.03 7.73 1.58
N LYS A 127 31.71 7.70 2.74
CA LYS A 127 32.67 6.65 3.13
C LYS A 127 33.71 6.36 2.03
N SER A 128 34.14 7.41 1.33
CA SER A 128 35.04 7.34 0.18
C SER A 128 36.41 7.94 0.49
N LYS A 129 37.40 7.62 -0.32
CA LYS A 129 38.68 8.36 -0.34
C LYS A 129 38.44 9.80 -0.77
N LYS A 130 39.24 10.73 -0.23
CA LYS A 130 39.16 12.16 -0.56
C LYS A 130 39.43 12.42 -2.05
N GLU A 131 40.53 11.85 -2.55
CA GLU A 131 40.82 11.75 -3.98
C GLU A 131 40.52 10.35 -4.51
N PHE A 132 39.88 10.26 -5.67
CA PHE A 132 39.74 9.03 -6.45
C PHE A 132 39.57 9.32 -7.95
N PHE A 133 39.88 8.34 -8.80
CA PHE A 133 39.64 8.43 -10.25
C PHE A 133 38.27 7.85 -10.60
N THR A 134 37.55 8.46 -11.55
CA THR A 134 36.34 7.91 -12.14
C THR A 134 36.44 7.86 -13.66
N LYS A 135 35.88 6.80 -14.25
CA LYS A 135 35.70 6.66 -15.71
C LYS A 135 34.41 7.30 -16.23
N ASN A 136 33.53 7.75 -15.33
CA ASN A 136 32.25 8.36 -15.71
C ASN A 136 31.79 9.34 -14.63
N LEU A 137 32.20 10.59 -14.79
CA LEU A 137 31.84 11.70 -13.92
C LEU A 137 30.33 11.93 -13.87
N ASP A 138 29.60 11.79 -14.98
CA ASP A 138 28.14 11.98 -14.98
C ASP A 138 27.40 10.93 -14.14
N SER A 139 27.76 9.66 -14.27
CA SER A 139 27.26 8.59 -13.41
C SER A 139 27.65 8.80 -11.94
N THR A 140 28.87 9.28 -11.68
CA THR A 140 29.34 9.57 -10.31
C THR A 140 28.56 10.74 -9.68
N LYS A 141 28.37 11.84 -10.42
CA LYS A 141 27.50 12.97 -10.03
C LYS A 141 26.07 12.49 -9.78
N LYS A 142 25.52 11.63 -10.64
CA LYS A 142 24.14 11.10 -10.52
C LYS A 142 23.97 10.24 -9.26
N SER A 143 24.90 9.33 -8.97
CA SER A 143 24.87 8.49 -7.76
C SER A 143 25.00 9.30 -6.47
N ILE A 144 25.91 10.29 -6.42
CA ILE A 144 26.05 11.17 -5.26
C ILE A 144 24.78 12.04 -5.09
N ASN A 145 24.17 12.52 -6.19
CA ASN A 145 22.95 13.32 -6.11
C ASN A 145 21.75 12.49 -5.61
N LYS A 146 21.68 11.19 -5.95
CA LYS A 146 20.61 10.30 -5.47
C LYS A 146 20.58 10.20 -3.94
N ILE A 147 21.74 10.15 -3.29
CA ILE A 147 21.85 10.13 -1.82
C ILE A 147 21.23 11.40 -1.19
N TYR A 148 21.38 12.56 -1.84
CA TYR A 148 20.76 13.81 -1.38
C TYR A 148 19.25 13.84 -1.66
N ILE A 149 18.80 13.34 -2.82
CA ILE A 149 17.37 13.19 -3.12
C ILE A 149 16.67 12.29 -2.10
N ASP A 150 17.29 11.17 -1.71
CA ASP A 150 16.77 10.22 -0.71
C ASP A 150 16.82 10.75 0.73
N GLU A 151 17.56 11.82 0.98
CA GLU A 151 17.48 12.62 2.22
C GLU A 151 16.40 13.71 2.18
N GLY A 152 15.70 13.86 1.04
CA GLY A 152 14.64 14.85 0.82
C GLY A 152 15.07 16.10 0.05
N TYR A 153 16.32 16.20 -0.39
CA TYR A 153 16.81 17.33 -1.18
C TYR A 153 16.46 17.12 -2.66
N SER A 154 15.17 17.07 -2.99
CA SER A 154 14.65 16.70 -4.31
C SER A 154 15.15 17.59 -5.46
N PHE A 155 15.61 18.80 -5.13
CA PHE A 155 16.16 19.78 -6.07
C PHE A 155 17.69 19.92 -5.97
N SER A 156 18.39 18.98 -5.33
CA SER A 156 19.84 19.04 -5.20
C SER A 156 20.55 19.00 -6.57
N ARG A 157 21.63 19.78 -6.68
CA ARG A 157 22.45 19.91 -7.89
C ARG A 157 23.92 19.81 -7.52
N ILE A 158 24.64 18.95 -8.21
CA ILE A 158 26.10 18.83 -8.08
C ILE A 158 26.75 19.58 -9.24
N LYS A 159 27.61 20.53 -8.92
CA LYS A 159 28.49 21.19 -9.87
C LYS A 159 29.89 20.60 -9.80
N ALA A 160 30.50 20.41 -10.97
CA ALA A 160 31.93 20.16 -11.06
C ALA A 160 32.67 21.50 -11.20
N LYS A 161 33.67 21.74 -10.35
CA LYS A 161 34.65 22.83 -10.50
C LYS A 161 36.02 22.25 -10.80
N TYR A 162 36.61 22.66 -11.92
CA TYR A 162 37.98 22.31 -12.29
C TYR A 162 38.98 22.88 -11.28
N LYS A 163 39.97 22.07 -10.89
CA LYS A 163 41.07 22.45 -9.98
C LYS A 163 42.46 22.36 -10.60
N GLY A 164 42.62 21.68 -11.74
CA GLY A 164 43.91 21.41 -12.37
C GLY A 164 43.91 20.09 -13.14
N GLN A 165 45.09 19.54 -13.43
CA GLN A 165 45.26 18.24 -14.08
C GLN A 165 46.26 17.36 -13.34
N LYS A 166 46.11 16.04 -13.50
CA LYS A 166 46.95 14.98 -12.94
C LYS A 166 47.03 13.87 -13.98
N ASN A 167 48.23 13.53 -14.44
CA ASN A 167 48.50 12.47 -15.44
C ASN A 167 47.67 12.60 -16.73
N GLY A 168 47.43 13.83 -17.22
CA GLY A 168 46.64 14.10 -18.44
C GLY A 168 45.11 14.13 -18.25
N TYR A 169 44.61 13.87 -17.04
CA TYR A 169 43.19 13.96 -16.70
C TYR A 169 42.92 15.18 -15.80
N PRO A 170 41.76 15.86 -15.93
CA PRO A 170 41.35 16.89 -14.99
C PRO A 170 41.24 16.38 -13.54
N ILE A 171 41.39 17.31 -12.60
CA ILE A 171 40.93 17.18 -11.21
C ILE A 171 39.70 18.07 -11.07
N VAL A 172 38.60 17.53 -10.56
CA VAL A 172 37.38 18.29 -10.28
C VAL A 172 36.95 18.17 -8.83
N ASN A 173 36.53 19.28 -8.24
CA ASN A 173 35.85 19.32 -6.96
C ASN A 173 34.33 19.33 -7.16
N LEU A 174 33.59 18.61 -6.31
CA LEU A 174 32.13 18.49 -6.41
C LEU A 174 31.44 19.35 -5.35
N GLU A 175 30.82 20.45 -5.80
CA GLU A 175 29.98 21.31 -4.96
C GLU A 175 28.52 20.89 -5.05
N ILE A 176 27.89 20.54 -3.91
CA ILE A 176 26.47 20.21 -3.86
C ILE A 176 25.69 21.41 -3.32
N ASN A 177 24.94 22.08 -4.20
CA ASN A 177 23.81 22.89 -3.74
C ASN A 177 22.64 21.93 -3.45
N LYS A 178 22.27 21.83 -2.18
CA LYS A 178 21.17 20.95 -1.73
C LYS A 178 19.79 21.54 -2.01
N ASN A 179 19.67 22.88 -2.04
CA ASN A 179 18.41 23.61 -1.88
C ASN A 179 17.62 23.15 -0.63
N ASP A 180 16.37 23.60 -0.49
CA ASP A 180 15.53 23.26 0.66
C ASP A 180 15.15 21.77 0.67
N LYS A 181 15.14 21.16 1.86
CA LYS A 181 14.62 19.79 2.05
C LYS A 181 13.11 19.80 1.90
N ARG A 182 12.57 18.82 1.15
CA ARG A 182 11.14 18.59 0.97
C ARG A 182 10.61 17.49 1.88
N THR A 183 9.41 17.76 2.42
CA THR A 183 8.55 16.83 3.14
C THR A 183 7.28 16.57 2.34
N ILE A 184 6.57 15.49 2.66
CA ILE A 184 5.22 15.23 2.12
C ILE A 184 4.23 16.05 2.94
N ASP A 185 3.61 17.07 2.34
CA ASP A 185 2.82 18.04 3.10
C ASP A 185 1.30 17.84 2.99
N GLY A 186 0.85 17.07 2.00
CA GLY A 186 -0.55 16.70 1.84
C GLY A 186 -0.82 15.81 0.62
N PHE A 187 -2.09 15.40 0.49
CA PHE A 187 -2.59 14.53 -0.57
C PHE A 187 -3.77 15.18 -1.30
N VAL A 188 -3.77 15.11 -2.63
CA VAL A 188 -4.85 15.60 -3.49
C VAL A 188 -5.43 14.43 -4.28
N MET A 189 -6.69 14.07 -4.02
CA MET A 189 -7.37 13.02 -4.77
C MET A 189 -7.93 13.55 -6.10
N LYS A 190 -7.84 12.70 -7.13
CA LYS A 190 -8.50 12.83 -8.44
C LYS A 190 -9.19 11.50 -8.78
N GLY A 191 -10.15 11.54 -9.71
CA GLY A 191 -10.99 10.38 -10.01
C GLY A 191 -12.00 10.09 -8.88
N TYR A 192 -11.94 8.90 -8.31
CA TYR A 192 -12.86 8.43 -7.28
C TYR A 192 -12.58 9.06 -5.90
N VAL A 193 -13.25 10.19 -5.62
CA VAL A 193 -13.15 10.92 -4.35
C VAL A 193 -14.11 10.45 -3.25
N LYS A 194 -15.00 9.50 -3.53
CA LYS A 194 -15.99 8.96 -2.56
C LYS A 194 -15.35 7.91 -1.65
N VAL A 195 -14.39 8.33 -0.83
CA VAL A 195 -13.71 7.48 0.15
C VAL A 195 -14.05 7.90 1.59
N PRO A 196 -13.95 7.00 2.58
CA PRO A 196 -14.14 7.33 3.99
C PRO A 196 -13.20 8.47 4.43
N LYS A 197 -13.75 9.55 4.99
CA LYS A 197 -12.94 10.70 5.46
C LYS A 197 -11.88 10.31 6.50
N ARG A 198 -12.05 9.18 7.20
CA ARG A 198 -11.04 8.66 8.15
C ARG A 198 -9.85 7.98 7.45
N PHE A 199 -10.08 7.24 6.37
CA PHE A 199 -9.01 6.64 5.56
C PHE A 199 -7.98 7.70 5.14
N MET A 200 -8.45 8.85 4.65
CA MET A 200 -7.58 9.97 4.28
C MET A 200 -6.79 10.54 5.47
N LYS A 201 -7.43 10.72 6.64
CA LYS A 201 -6.73 11.15 7.86
C LYS A 201 -5.70 10.13 8.37
N ASN A 202 -5.92 8.83 8.13
CA ASN A 202 -4.94 7.79 8.45
C ASN A 202 -3.76 7.79 7.47
N LEU A 203 -4.01 7.99 6.17
CA LEU A 203 -2.96 8.16 5.16
C LEU A 203 -2.11 9.41 5.43
N GLU A 204 -2.74 10.54 5.76
CA GLU A 204 -2.05 11.75 6.23
C GLU A 204 -1.23 11.46 7.48
N LYS A 205 -1.79 10.79 8.50
CA LYS A 205 -1.04 10.39 9.71
C LYS A 205 0.16 9.48 9.41
N GLU A 206 0.08 8.62 8.39
CA GLU A 206 1.16 7.71 8.03
C GLU A 206 2.29 8.41 7.25
N PHE A 207 2.01 9.42 6.42
CA PHE A 207 3.01 9.97 5.49
C PHE A 207 3.29 11.48 5.61
N LYS A 208 2.37 12.29 6.17
CA LYS A 208 2.57 13.74 6.26
C LYS A 208 3.75 14.08 7.18
N GLY A 209 4.61 15.00 6.75
CA GLY A 209 5.84 15.37 7.46
C GLY A 209 7.01 14.41 7.27
N LYS A 210 6.84 13.24 6.63
CA LYS A 210 7.98 12.41 6.21
C LYS A 210 8.78 13.11 5.11
N THR A 211 10.06 12.77 5.01
CA THR A 211 10.93 13.07 3.86
C THR A 211 10.22 12.74 2.55
N TYR A 212 10.29 13.65 1.56
CA TYR A 212 9.92 13.32 0.19
C TYR A 212 11.07 12.53 -0.47
N ASP A 213 10.88 11.23 -0.65
CA ASP A 213 11.87 10.31 -1.24
C ASP A 213 11.18 9.16 -1.98
N ASP A 214 11.92 8.46 -2.84
CA ASP A 214 11.39 7.34 -3.64
C ASP A 214 10.81 6.21 -2.77
N LYS A 215 11.39 5.97 -1.60
CA LYS A 215 10.98 4.88 -0.69
C LYS A 215 9.59 5.14 -0.12
N ASN A 216 9.29 6.37 0.28
CA ASN A 216 7.97 6.78 0.76
C ASN A 216 6.94 6.81 -0.38
N LEU A 217 7.32 7.26 -1.58
CA LEU A 217 6.45 7.23 -2.77
C LEU A 217 6.08 5.79 -3.19
N LEU A 218 7.06 4.88 -3.20
CA LEU A 218 6.83 3.46 -3.48
C LEU A 218 5.96 2.80 -2.39
N ALA A 219 6.13 3.15 -1.13
CA ALA A 219 5.27 2.68 -0.04
C ALA A 219 3.81 3.14 -0.20
N ILE A 220 3.59 4.41 -0.57
CA ILE A 220 2.26 4.95 -0.89
C ILE A 220 1.65 4.16 -2.06
N ASN A 221 2.40 3.96 -3.16
CA ASN A 221 1.91 3.24 -4.34
C ASN A 221 1.53 1.78 -4.00
N LYS A 222 2.37 1.06 -3.24
CA LYS A 222 2.08 -0.31 -2.78
C LYS A 222 0.86 -0.41 -1.86
N ASN A 223 0.69 0.55 -0.94
CA ASN A 223 -0.47 0.61 -0.06
C ASN A 223 -1.79 0.75 -0.85
N PHE A 224 -1.78 1.41 -2.03
CA PHE A 224 -2.96 1.48 -2.91
C PHE A 224 -3.11 0.29 -3.86
N GLN A 225 -2.02 -0.26 -4.42
CA GLN A 225 -2.10 -1.45 -5.27
C GLN A 225 -2.74 -2.63 -4.53
N SER A 226 -2.29 -2.87 -3.29
CA SER A 226 -2.81 -3.92 -2.40
C SER A 226 -4.15 -3.59 -1.71
N HIS A 227 -4.71 -2.40 -1.90
CA HIS A 227 -5.95 -1.99 -1.23
C HIS A 227 -7.18 -2.75 -1.79
N PRO A 228 -8.08 -3.33 -0.97
CA PRO A 228 -9.18 -4.17 -1.46
C PRO A 228 -10.26 -3.39 -2.25
N PHE A 229 -10.41 -2.09 -2.00
CA PHE A 229 -11.51 -1.28 -2.58
C PHE A 229 -11.07 -0.21 -3.58
N LEU A 230 -9.76 0.00 -3.75
CA LEU A 230 -9.19 1.08 -4.55
C LEU A 230 -8.02 0.60 -5.40
N SER A 231 -7.85 1.23 -6.55
CA SER A 231 -6.66 1.18 -7.41
C SER A 231 -6.12 2.59 -7.62
N LEU A 232 -4.86 2.70 -8.03
CA LEU A 232 -4.30 3.89 -8.64
C LEU A 232 -4.31 3.70 -10.16
N GLU A 233 -4.96 4.60 -10.88
CA GLU A 233 -5.02 4.64 -12.35
C GLU A 233 -3.62 4.87 -12.96
N ARG A 234 -2.77 5.60 -12.23
CA ARG A 234 -1.39 5.96 -12.57
C ARG A 234 -0.59 6.19 -11.30
N GLN A 235 0.73 6.06 -11.37
CA GLN A 235 1.62 6.30 -10.21
C GLN A 235 1.39 7.69 -9.58
N PRO A 236 1.60 7.86 -8.26
CA PRO A 236 1.46 9.14 -7.59
C PRO A 236 2.29 10.24 -8.26
N GLN A 237 1.67 11.38 -8.56
CA GLN A 237 2.35 12.53 -9.15
C GLN A 237 2.59 13.60 -8.09
N THR A 238 3.62 14.44 -8.26
CA THR A 238 4.00 15.43 -7.25
C THR A 238 3.91 16.84 -7.79
N LEU A 239 3.17 17.70 -7.09
CA LEU A 239 3.18 19.13 -7.28
C LEU A 239 4.04 19.78 -6.19
N PHE A 240 5.17 20.36 -6.60
CA PHE A 240 5.98 21.22 -5.75
C PHE A 240 5.53 22.68 -5.92
N THR A 241 5.05 23.31 -4.85
CA THR A 241 4.94 24.77 -4.76
C THR A 241 6.27 25.35 -4.25
N LYS A 242 6.34 26.66 -4.01
CA LYS A 242 7.50 27.27 -3.35
C LYS A 242 7.73 26.65 -1.97
N ASP A 243 6.65 26.49 -1.23
CA ASP A 243 6.54 26.20 0.20
C ASP A 243 6.12 24.77 0.55
N SER A 244 5.47 24.02 -0.35
CA SER A 244 4.95 22.67 -0.05
C SER A 244 5.11 21.65 -1.19
N THR A 245 4.89 20.38 -0.84
CA THR A 245 4.93 19.22 -1.74
C THR A 245 3.64 18.43 -1.59
N GLN A 246 2.78 18.47 -2.61
CA GLN A 246 1.47 17.84 -2.63
C GLN A 246 1.49 16.59 -3.52
N ILE A 247 1.09 15.44 -2.98
CA ILE A 247 1.02 14.18 -3.73
C ILE A 247 -0.39 14.00 -4.31
N TYR A 248 -0.47 13.91 -5.63
CA TYR A 248 -1.68 13.68 -6.40
C TYR A 248 -1.92 12.18 -6.57
N LEU A 249 -3.09 11.72 -6.12
CA LEU A 249 -3.54 10.33 -6.14
C LEU A 249 -4.74 10.20 -7.08
N PHE A 250 -4.55 9.49 -8.18
CA PHE A 250 -5.57 9.25 -9.20
C PHE A 250 -6.29 7.94 -8.87
N LEU A 251 -7.30 8.04 -8.01
CA LEU A 251 -7.99 6.89 -7.44
C LEU A 251 -9.06 6.35 -8.39
N GLU A 252 -9.16 5.04 -8.46
CA GLU A 252 -10.28 4.33 -9.06
C GLU A 252 -10.92 3.39 -8.02
N LYS A 253 -12.23 3.16 -8.13
CA LYS A 253 -12.96 2.18 -7.31
C LYS A 253 -12.85 0.79 -7.95
N LYS A 254 -12.19 -0.15 -7.28
CA LYS A 254 -12.18 -1.55 -7.70
C LYS A 254 -13.63 -2.08 -7.73
N LYS A 255 -14.06 -2.65 -8.85
CA LYS A 255 -15.41 -3.21 -9.07
C LYS A 255 -15.38 -4.71 -8.75
N THR A 256 -15.60 -5.05 -7.49
CA THR A 256 -15.21 -6.37 -6.95
C THR A 256 -16.35 -7.13 -6.25
N ASN A 257 -17.59 -6.74 -6.57
CA ASN A 257 -18.81 -7.44 -6.17
C ASN A 257 -18.92 -8.79 -6.91
N THR A 258 -19.30 -9.86 -6.21
CA THR A 258 -19.58 -11.19 -6.81
C THR A 258 -20.97 -11.68 -6.46
N PHE A 259 -21.53 -12.51 -7.34
CA PHE A 259 -22.78 -13.22 -7.16
C PHE A 259 -22.68 -14.53 -7.95
N ASP A 260 -22.65 -15.65 -7.25
CA ASP A 260 -22.36 -16.96 -7.79
C ASP A 260 -23.29 -17.97 -7.12
N GLY A 261 -23.96 -18.85 -7.88
CA GLY A 261 -24.89 -19.80 -7.26
C GLY A 261 -25.53 -20.79 -8.23
N VAL A 262 -25.99 -21.91 -7.68
CA VAL A 262 -26.70 -22.99 -8.36
C VAL A 262 -27.85 -23.42 -7.47
N ILE A 263 -29.06 -23.48 -8.02
CA ILE A 263 -30.26 -23.97 -7.31
C ILE A 263 -30.73 -25.24 -8.01
N GLY A 264 -30.94 -26.30 -7.23
CA GLY A 264 -31.49 -27.57 -7.67
C GLY A 264 -32.74 -27.94 -6.89
N PHE A 265 -33.66 -28.64 -7.55
CA PHE A 265 -34.91 -29.14 -6.97
C PHE A 265 -34.92 -30.67 -7.08
N GLY A 266 -35.42 -31.36 -6.06
CA GLY A 266 -35.54 -32.81 -6.07
C GLY A 266 -36.09 -33.34 -4.75
N ASN A 267 -36.31 -34.65 -4.64
CA ASN A 267 -36.80 -35.27 -3.42
C ASN A 267 -35.64 -35.68 -2.49
N ASP A 268 -35.88 -35.65 -1.17
CA ASP A 268 -35.05 -36.37 -0.21
C ASP A 268 -35.43 -37.87 -0.14
N LYS A 269 -34.70 -38.65 0.68
CA LYS A 269 -34.95 -40.09 0.90
C LYS A 269 -36.31 -40.41 1.57
N THR A 270 -37.12 -39.40 1.89
CA THR A 270 -38.49 -39.55 2.40
C THR A 270 -39.54 -39.03 1.42
N ASP A 271 -39.16 -38.91 0.13
CA ASP A 271 -39.95 -38.38 -0.98
C ASP A 271 -40.50 -36.96 -0.79
N LYS A 272 -39.90 -36.18 0.12
CA LYS A 272 -40.27 -34.78 0.33
C LYS A 272 -39.50 -33.89 -0.62
N PHE A 273 -40.21 -32.95 -1.25
CA PHE A 273 -39.61 -31.92 -2.08
C PHE A 273 -38.59 -31.09 -1.30
N THR A 274 -37.37 -31.00 -1.83
CA THR A 274 -36.26 -30.26 -1.24
C THR A 274 -35.65 -29.27 -2.25
N LEU A 275 -35.47 -28.04 -1.77
CA LEU A 275 -34.62 -27.04 -2.40
C LEU A 275 -33.19 -27.26 -1.93
N ASN A 276 -32.27 -27.47 -2.87
CA ASN A 276 -30.85 -27.71 -2.62
C ASN A 276 -29.99 -26.77 -3.47
N GLY A 277 -28.70 -26.66 -3.16
CA GLY A 277 -27.77 -25.86 -3.95
C GLY A 277 -26.79 -25.04 -3.14
N THR A 278 -26.22 -24.03 -3.81
CA THR A 278 -25.25 -23.08 -3.26
C THR A 278 -25.57 -21.66 -3.72
N LEU A 279 -25.25 -20.68 -2.86
CA LEU A 279 -25.30 -19.26 -3.16
C LEU A 279 -24.13 -18.57 -2.43
N ASN A 280 -23.34 -17.79 -3.15
CA ASN A 280 -22.19 -17.06 -2.65
C ASN A 280 -22.24 -15.64 -3.22
N VAL A 281 -22.41 -14.65 -2.34
CA VAL A 281 -22.58 -13.24 -2.73
C VAL A 281 -21.62 -12.40 -1.90
N ASN A 282 -20.76 -11.64 -2.56
CA ASN A 282 -19.72 -10.84 -1.89
C ASN A 282 -19.83 -9.39 -2.35
N PHE A 283 -20.57 -8.57 -1.62
CA PHE A 283 -20.65 -7.14 -1.88
C PHE A 283 -19.51 -6.40 -1.21
N LYS A 284 -18.81 -5.54 -1.96
CA LYS A 284 -17.65 -4.76 -1.52
C LYS A 284 -17.85 -3.29 -1.87
N ASN A 285 -17.88 -2.43 -0.86
CA ASN A 285 -17.86 -0.97 -0.98
C ASN A 285 -19.02 -0.38 -1.82
N MET A 286 -20.22 -0.98 -1.81
CA MET A 286 -21.42 -0.45 -2.47
C MET A 286 -21.76 0.99 -2.03
N PHE A 287 -21.81 1.23 -0.73
CA PHE A 287 -22.19 2.50 -0.10
C PHE A 287 -21.04 3.50 0.01
N ASN A 288 -19.86 3.15 -0.49
CA ASN A 288 -18.66 3.98 -0.54
C ASN A 288 -17.99 4.18 0.84
N GLY A 289 -18.32 3.32 1.82
CA GLY A 289 -17.81 3.31 3.19
C GLY A 289 -16.66 2.33 3.45
N PHE A 290 -16.19 1.62 2.42
CA PHE A 290 -15.29 0.45 2.49
C PHE A 290 -15.89 -0.75 3.24
N GLU A 291 -17.22 -0.82 3.33
CA GLU A 291 -17.94 -1.94 3.93
C GLU A 291 -17.92 -3.21 3.05
N THR A 292 -18.08 -4.38 3.67
CA THR A 292 -18.34 -5.64 2.96
C THR A 292 -19.56 -6.35 3.53
N VAL A 293 -20.29 -7.07 2.67
CA VAL A 293 -21.38 -7.96 3.03
C VAL A 293 -21.20 -9.24 2.22
N ASN A 294 -20.78 -10.31 2.90
CA ASN A 294 -20.58 -11.62 2.33
C ASN A 294 -21.70 -12.54 2.84
N LEU A 295 -22.44 -13.17 1.93
CA LEU A 295 -23.47 -14.16 2.22
C LEU A 295 -23.09 -15.46 1.52
N TYR A 296 -22.95 -16.53 2.31
CA TYR A 296 -22.80 -17.90 1.82
C TYR A 296 -23.99 -18.73 2.29
N TRP A 297 -24.59 -19.51 1.39
CA TRP A 297 -25.59 -20.51 1.72
C TRP A 297 -25.29 -21.77 0.94
N GLN A 298 -25.41 -22.92 1.61
CA GLN A 298 -25.36 -24.23 0.99
C GLN A 298 -26.39 -25.13 1.65
N ARG A 299 -27.14 -25.89 0.84
CA ARG A 299 -27.97 -27.00 1.31
C ARG A 299 -27.74 -28.23 0.44
N ASN A 300 -27.32 -29.31 1.07
CA ASN A 300 -27.19 -30.63 0.48
C ASN A 300 -28.30 -31.51 1.07
N PRO A 301 -29.09 -32.27 0.29
CA PRO A 301 -30.31 -32.92 0.80
C PRO A 301 -30.01 -33.93 1.93
N ASP A 302 -28.89 -34.65 1.78
CA ASP A 302 -28.43 -35.70 2.71
C ASP A 302 -27.26 -35.30 3.62
N LYS A 303 -26.74 -34.07 3.51
CA LYS A 303 -25.48 -33.64 4.17
C LYS A 303 -25.57 -32.28 4.86
N GLY A 304 -26.77 -31.93 5.32
CA GLY A 304 -27.02 -30.72 6.10
C GLY A 304 -27.07 -29.41 5.31
N GLN A 305 -27.12 -28.32 6.08
CA GLN A 305 -27.25 -26.96 5.56
C GLN A 305 -26.34 -26.00 6.35
N THR A 306 -25.70 -25.08 5.62
CA THR A 306 -24.93 -23.96 6.19
C THR A 306 -25.47 -22.65 5.63
N PHE A 307 -25.58 -21.63 6.49
CA PHE A 307 -25.78 -20.24 6.11
C PHE A 307 -24.82 -19.37 6.91
N ASP A 308 -24.00 -18.57 6.22
CA ASP A 308 -23.10 -17.60 6.81
C ASP A 308 -23.43 -16.21 6.27
N LEU A 309 -23.58 -15.23 7.16
CA LEU A 309 -23.64 -13.81 6.83
C LEU A 309 -22.54 -13.09 7.59
N GLN A 310 -21.54 -12.57 6.88
CA GLN A 310 -20.49 -11.71 7.42
C GLN A 310 -20.64 -10.28 6.89
N THR A 311 -20.80 -9.31 7.78
CA THR A 311 -20.74 -7.87 7.46
C THR A 311 -19.54 -7.24 8.15
N ASP A 312 -18.81 -6.37 7.46
CA ASP A 312 -17.72 -5.56 8.02
C ASP A 312 -17.88 -4.09 7.60
N ILE A 313 -17.73 -3.16 8.52
CA ILE A 313 -17.83 -1.71 8.30
C ILE A 313 -16.62 -1.05 9.00
N PRO A 314 -15.49 -0.78 8.30
CA PRO A 314 -14.22 -0.45 8.95
C PRO A 314 -14.14 0.96 9.56
N TYR A 315 -14.98 1.90 9.12
CA TYR A 315 -14.93 3.31 9.56
C TYR A 315 -16.29 3.82 10.07
N LEU A 316 -16.85 3.11 11.04
CA LEU A 316 -18.10 3.48 11.72
C LEU A 316 -18.01 4.90 12.30
N PHE A 317 -19.08 5.68 12.14
CA PHE A 317 -19.18 7.08 12.55
C PHE A 317 -18.02 7.99 12.08
N LYS A 318 -17.34 7.66 10.97
CA LYS A 318 -16.16 8.38 10.44
C LYS A 318 -14.95 8.34 11.41
N SER A 319 -14.91 7.35 12.29
CA SER A 319 -13.86 7.13 13.31
C SER A 319 -12.91 5.99 12.89
N ASN A 320 -11.91 5.68 13.72
CA ASN A 320 -11.08 4.46 13.55
C ASN A 320 -11.74 3.20 14.13
N VAL A 321 -12.97 3.30 14.65
CA VAL A 321 -13.76 2.15 15.09
C VAL A 321 -14.44 1.53 13.88
N GLY A 322 -14.23 0.23 13.68
CA GLY A 322 -15.00 -0.60 12.78
C GLY A 322 -15.98 -1.51 13.52
N MET A 323 -16.95 -2.04 12.79
CA MET A 323 -17.92 -3.03 13.27
C MET A 323 -17.87 -4.26 12.37
N ASN A 324 -17.74 -5.44 12.95
CA ASN A 324 -17.94 -6.72 12.27
C ASN A 324 -19.14 -7.44 12.87
N MET A 325 -19.93 -8.11 12.04
CA MET A 325 -20.98 -9.01 12.48
C MET A 325 -20.85 -10.30 11.69
N LYS A 326 -20.87 -11.44 12.37
CA LYS A 326 -21.01 -12.76 11.74
C LYS A 326 -22.23 -13.47 12.28
N ILE A 327 -23.03 -14.05 11.40
CA ILE A 327 -24.09 -15.01 11.74
C ILE A 327 -23.72 -16.30 11.02
N ASN A 328 -23.67 -17.41 11.74
CA ASN A 328 -23.59 -18.76 11.19
C ASN A 328 -24.82 -19.54 11.66
N ILE A 329 -25.50 -20.21 10.73
CA ILE A 329 -26.55 -21.18 11.00
C ILE A 329 -26.09 -22.48 10.34
N PHE A 330 -25.79 -23.48 11.16
CA PHE A 330 -25.29 -24.78 10.73
C PHE A 330 -26.23 -25.88 11.18
N ARG A 331 -26.63 -26.76 10.27
CA ARG A 331 -27.46 -27.93 10.56
C ARG A 331 -26.75 -29.19 10.07
N GLN A 332 -26.41 -30.08 10.99
CA GLN A 332 -25.86 -31.40 10.69
C GLN A 332 -27.03 -32.37 10.41
N ASP A 333 -27.34 -32.54 9.13
CA ASP A 333 -28.27 -33.57 8.62
C ASP A 333 -29.66 -33.50 9.32
N SER A 334 -30.07 -34.57 9.99
CA SER A 334 -31.23 -34.63 10.90
C SER A 334 -30.84 -34.60 12.38
N THR A 335 -29.56 -34.48 12.74
CA THR A 335 -29.08 -34.69 14.12
C THR A 335 -29.23 -33.46 15.01
N TYR A 336 -28.70 -32.31 14.60
CA TYR A 336 -28.76 -31.06 15.37
C TYR A 336 -28.62 -29.81 14.49
N ALA A 337 -28.98 -28.65 15.05
CA ALA A 337 -28.69 -27.34 14.48
C ALA A 337 -28.07 -26.38 15.50
N ASN A 338 -27.08 -25.60 15.06
CA ASN A 338 -26.41 -24.52 15.79
C ASN A 338 -26.73 -23.17 15.11
N VAL A 339 -27.03 -22.16 15.92
CA VAL A 339 -27.13 -20.75 15.50
C VAL A 339 -26.12 -19.95 16.30
N LYS A 340 -25.15 -19.32 15.64
CA LYS A 340 -24.07 -18.54 16.24
C LYS A 340 -24.08 -17.11 15.72
N MET A 341 -24.04 -16.13 16.62
CA MET A 341 -23.95 -14.71 16.30
C MET A 341 -22.76 -14.08 17.03
N LEU A 342 -21.90 -13.43 16.25
CA LEU A 342 -20.67 -12.76 16.69
C LEU A 342 -20.70 -11.27 16.28
N PRO A 343 -21.49 -10.41 16.95
CA PRO A 343 -21.36 -8.96 16.83
C PRO A 343 -20.05 -8.49 17.51
N ALA A 344 -19.29 -7.63 16.83
CA ALA A 344 -17.98 -7.18 17.28
C ALA A 344 -17.70 -5.72 16.89
N PHE A 345 -16.96 -5.01 17.76
CA PHE A 345 -16.41 -3.69 17.47
C PHE A 345 -14.89 -3.74 17.61
N TYR A 346 -14.18 -3.05 16.73
CA TYR A 346 -12.71 -3.04 16.72
C TYR A 346 -12.15 -1.66 16.43
N TYR A 347 -10.90 -1.43 16.81
CA TYR A 347 -10.18 -0.20 16.56
C TYR A 347 -8.97 -0.45 15.66
N HIS A 348 -8.87 0.32 14.57
CA HIS A 348 -7.69 0.39 13.72
C HIS A 348 -6.54 1.09 14.47
N ILE A 349 -5.60 0.29 14.99
CA ILE A 349 -4.34 0.79 15.59
C ILE A 349 -3.49 1.44 14.48
N ASN A 350 -3.40 0.75 13.34
CA ASN A 350 -2.79 1.21 12.10
C ASN A 350 -3.45 0.47 10.90
N ASN A 351 -2.89 0.61 9.70
CA ASN A 351 -3.44 0.01 8.47
C ASN A 351 -3.25 -1.52 8.36
N ARG A 352 -2.55 -2.15 9.31
CA ARG A 352 -2.28 -3.61 9.39
C ARG A 352 -2.89 -4.28 10.62
N ASN A 353 -3.03 -3.55 11.72
CA ASN A 353 -3.35 -4.09 13.04
C ASN A 353 -4.70 -3.57 13.56
N LYS A 354 -5.58 -4.50 13.94
CA LYS A 354 -6.86 -4.26 14.62
C LYS A 354 -6.85 -4.92 16.00
N ILE A 355 -7.49 -4.29 16.97
CA ILE A 355 -7.86 -4.92 18.25
C ILE A 355 -9.35 -4.70 18.48
N GLY A 356 -10.08 -5.69 18.99
CA GLY A 356 -11.52 -5.60 19.14
C GLY A 356 -12.11 -6.43 20.26
N PHE A 357 -13.38 -6.14 20.53
CA PHE A 357 -14.26 -6.88 21.43
C PHE A 357 -15.34 -7.57 20.60
N ARG A 358 -15.73 -8.78 20.99
CA ARG A 358 -16.86 -9.52 20.42
C ARG A 358 -17.84 -9.92 21.51
N GLY A 359 -19.13 -9.82 21.22
CA GLY A 359 -20.13 -10.62 21.90
C GLY A 359 -20.22 -11.97 21.19
N THR A 360 -20.33 -13.05 21.96
CA THR A 360 -20.47 -14.40 21.43
C THR A 360 -21.77 -14.97 21.95
N PHE A 361 -22.71 -15.23 21.05
CA PHE A 361 -24.01 -15.84 21.32
C PHE A 361 -24.14 -17.10 20.47
N GLU A 362 -24.48 -18.23 21.07
CA GLU A 362 -24.57 -19.52 20.37
C GLU A 362 -25.68 -20.36 20.98
N THR A 363 -26.59 -20.90 20.17
CA THR A 363 -27.63 -21.83 20.64
C THR A 363 -27.57 -23.09 19.79
N SER A 364 -27.64 -24.24 20.44
CA SER A 364 -27.74 -25.54 19.79
C SER A 364 -29.02 -26.26 20.21
N SER A 365 -29.62 -26.98 19.27
CA SER A 365 -30.80 -27.81 19.52
C SER A 365 -30.68 -29.14 18.78
N ILE A 366 -30.90 -30.22 19.50
CA ILE A 366 -30.92 -31.58 18.98
C ILE A 366 -32.26 -31.83 18.29
N ILE A 367 -32.19 -32.32 17.04
CA ILE A 367 -33.34 -32.57 16.17
C ILE A 367 -33.72 -34.05 16.22
N ASP A 368 -32.73 -34.95 16.28
CA ASP A 368 -32.94 -36.39 16.44
C ASP A 368 -32.76 -36.81 17.91
N THR A 369 -33.83 -37.27 18.55
CA THR A 369 -33.82 -37.76 19.93
C THR A 369 -32.93 -38.98 20.17
N LEU A 370 -32.52 -39.70 19.11
CA LEU A 370 -31.58 -40.81 19.21
C LEU A 370 -30.11 -40.35 19.32
N TYR A 371 -29.82 -39.07 19.04
CA TYR A 371 -28.45 -38.53 19.10
C TYR A 371 -28.00 -38.17 20.53
N ILE A 372 -27.90 -39.19 21.39
CA ILE A 372 -27.59 -39.08 22.83
C ILE A 372 -26.23 -38.45 23.18
N GLN A 373 -25.33 -38.27 22.20
CA GLN A 373 -24.04 -37.60 22.39
C GLN A 373 -24.15 -36.06 22.33
N GLY A 374 -25.26 -35.53 21.79
CA GLY A 374 -25.54 -34.10 21.70
C GLY A 374 -26.39 -33.60 22.87
N LYS A 375 -26.30 -32.31 23.19
CA LYS A 375 -27.14 -31.64 24.19
C LYS A 375 -27.64 -30.28 23.71
N ASP A 376 -28.87 -29.92 24.11
CA ASP A 376 -29.40 -28.58 23.90
C ASP A 376 -28.68 -27.58 24.81
N TYR A 377 -28.04 -26.58 24.23
CA TYR A 377 -27.29 -25.57 24.98
C TYR A 377 -27.50 -24.16 24.46
N ASN A 378 -27.33 -23.17 25.34
CA ASN A 378 -27.25 -21.76 25.00
C ASN A 378 -26.01 -21.15 25.66
N LYS A 379 -25.14 -20.54 24.85
CA LYS A 379 -23.95 -19.79 25.27
C LYS A 379 -24.17 -18.31 25.06
N LYS A 380 -23.73 -17.51 26.04
CA LYS A 380 -23.56 -16.07 25.89
C LYS A 380 -22.27 -15.63 26.58
N GLY A 381 -21.56 -14.66 26.01
CA GLY A 381 -20.36 -14.13 26.62
C GLY A 381 -19.69 -13.03 25.83
N LEU A 382 -18.50 -12.65 26.28
CA LEU A 382 -17.69 -11.59 25.70
C LEU A 382 -16.27 -12.11 25.44
N GLY A 383 -15.65 -11.63 24.38
CA GLY A 383 -14.27 -11.94 24.04
C GLY A 383 -13.48 -10.74 23.52
N ILE A 384 -12.17 -10.85 23.62
CA ILE A 384 -11.19 -9.92 23.04
C ILE A 384 -10.46 -10.59 21.88
N TRP A 385 -10.05 -9.81 20.89
CA TRP A 385 -9.31 -10.34 19.74
C TRP A 385 -8.37 -9.32 19.12
N TYR A 386 -7.37 -9.85 18.43
CA TYR A 386 -6.35 -9.12 17.68
C TYR A 386 -6.24 -9.72 16.28
N GLU A 387 -6.16 -8.86 15.26
CA GLU A 387 -5.89 -9.24 13.88
C GLU A 387 -4.74 -8.38 13.33
N MET A 388 -3.71 -9.03 12.80
CA MET A 388 -2.66 -8.41 12.01
C MET A 388 -2.68 -9.00 10.60
N THR A 389 -2.77 -8.14 9.59
CA THR A 389 -2.63 -8.51 8.17
C THR A 389 -1.56 -7.64 7.51
N GLU A 390 -0.51 -8.27 7.00
CA GLU A 390 0.45 -7.65 6.09
C GLU A 390 0.17 -8.14 4.66
N PRO A 391 -0.14 -7.25 3.70
CA PRO A 391 -0.32 -7.63 2.31
C PRO A 391 1.02 -8.07 1.67
N THR A 392 0.91 -8.75 0.55
CA THR A 392 2.03 -9.30 -0.23
C THR A 392 2.11 -8.62 -1.60
N ASP A 393 3.32 -8.47 -2.12
CA ASP A 393 3.56 -8.01 -3.50
C ASP A 393 3.31 -9.11 -4.54
N ILE A 394 3.08 -10.35 -4.10
CA ILE A 394 2.88 -11.54 -4.93
C ILE A 394 1.39 -11.86 -4.98
N ASP A 395 0.80 -11.57 -6.14
CA ASP A 395 -0.63 -11.69 -6.45
C ASP A 395 -1.26 -13.05 -6.12
N LEU A 396 -0.47 -14.12 -6.27
CA LEU A 396 -0.88 -15.52 -6.02
C LEU A 396 -1.02 -15.87 -4.52
N PHE A 397 -0.47 -15.04 -3.63
CA PHE A 397 -0.54 -15.23 -2.18
C PHE A 397 -1.54 -14.24 -1.59
N LEU A 398 -2.32 -14.63 -0.58
CA LEU A 398 -3.34 -13.75 0.01
C LEU A 398 -2.74 -12.73 0.99
N TYR A 399 -1.74 -13.15 1.76
CA TYR A 399 -1.07 -12.33 2.78
C TYR A 399 0.43 -12.65 2.78
N LYS A 400 1.27 -11.66 3.11
CA LYS A 400 2.67 -11.92 3.48
C LYS A 400 2.75 -12.43 4.92
N THR A 401 1.99 -11.79 5.81
CA THR A 401 1.85 -12.20 7.21
C THR A 401 0.40 -12.07 7.63
N ARG A 402 -0.15 -13.07 8.32
CA ARG A 402 -1.46 -12.98 8.98
C ARG A 402 -1.36 -13.56 10.38
N ILE A 403 -1.83 -12.84 11.38
CA ILE A 403 -1.92 -13.32 12.76
C ILE A 403 -3.31 -12.98 13.30
N ASN A 404 -4.05 -13.97 13.75
CA ASN A 404 -5.31 -13.79 14.45
C ASN A 404 -5.15 -14.40 15.85
N ALA A 405 -5.52 -13.68 16.90
CA ALA A 405 -5.55 -14.20 18.26
C ALA A 405 -6.85 -13.76 18.96
N GLY A 406 -7.38 -14.58 19.86
CA GLY A 406 -8.52 -14.17 20.68
C GLY A 406 -8.82 -15.09 21.85
N TYR A 407 -9.58 -14.53 22.79
CA TYR A 407 -10.04 -15.17 24.01
C TYR A 407 -11.51 -14.79 24.23
N ASP A 408 -12.37 -15.76 24.53
CA ASP A 408 -13.74 -15.54 24.99
C ASP A 408 -13.96 -16.11 26.39
N PHE A 409 -14.68 -15.37 27.22
CA PHE A 409 -15.28 -15.86 28.44
C PHE A 409 -16.79 -16.01 28.24
N LEU A 410 -17.27 -17.26 28.24
CA LEU A 410 -18.66 -17.63 27.93
C LEU A 410 -19.34 -18.26 29.15
N ALA A 411 -20.65 -18.09 29.25
CA ALA A 411 -21.52 -18.85 30.13
C ALA A 411 -22.44 -19.74 29.28
N THR A 412 -22.25 -21.05 29.39
CA THR A 412 -23.03 -22.11 28.74
C THR A 412 -24.13 -22.59 29.70
N THR A 413 -25.36 -22.73 29.20
CA THR A 413 -26.50 -23.32 29.92
C THR A 413 -27.04 -24.50 29.14
N TYR A 414 -27.03 -25.69 29.72
CA TYR A 414 -27.65 -26.90 29.18
C TYR A 414 -29.09 -26.98 29.68
N SER A 415 -30.07 -26.79 28.79
CA SER A 415 -31.44 -26.47 29.21
C SER A 415 -32.21 -27.68 29.77
N LYS A 416 -31.97 -28.89 29.23
CA LYS A 416 -32.57 -30.14 29.71
C LYS A 416 -31.99 -30.59 31.07
N ASP A 417 -30.68 -30.41 31.26
CA ASP A 417 -29.97 -30.85 32.46
C ASP A 417 -30.01 -29.82 33.60
N ASN A 418 -30.48 -28.59 33.33
CA ASN A 418 -30.39 -27.41 34.20
C ASN A 418 -28.95 -27.05 34.65
N ILE A 419 -27.93 -27.51 33.91
CA ILE A 419 -26.52 -27.25 34.22
C ILE A 419 -26.10 -25.88 33.66
N LYS A 420 -25.37 -25.10 34.45
CA LYS A 420 -24.71 -23.85 34.04
C LYS A 420 -23.20 -23.96 34.26
N ALA A 421 -22.43 -23.64 33.23
CA ALA A 421 -20.98 -23.77 33.23
C ALA A 421 -20.32 -22.55 32.59
N ASN A 422 -19.24 -22.06 33.20
CA ASN A 422 -18.39 -21.06 32.55
C ASN A 422 -17.39 -21.78 31.63
N GLN A 423 -17.15 -21.22 30.45
CA GLN A 423 -16.26 -21.76 29.43
C GLN A 423 -15.26 -20.68 29.00
N ASN A 424 -13.97 -20.99 29.09
CA ASN A 424 -12.91 -20.23 28.46
C ASN A 424 -12.71 -20.77 27.03
N GLN A 425 -12.67 -19.91 26.02
CA GLN A 425 -12.26 -20.29 24.67
C GLN A 425 -11.03 -19.49 24.26
N PHE A 426 -10.01 -20.15 23.71
CA PHE A 426 -8.81 -19.53 23.16
C PHE A 426 -8.67 -19.93 21.69
N TYR A 427 -8.24 -18.98 20.84
CA TYR A 427 -7.94 -19.22 19.43
C TYR A 427 -6.67 -18.49 19.01
N PHE A 428 -5.79 -19.19 18.29
CA PHE A 428 -4.62 -18.63 17.65
C PHE A 428 -4.49 -19.15 16.21
N PHE A 429 -4.14 -18.24 15.30
CA PHE A 429 -3.73 -18.52 13.93
C PHE A 429 -2.54 -17.62 13.58
N GLY A 430 -1.51 -18.19 12.96
CA GLY A 430 -0.39 -17.47 12.37
C GLY A 430 -0.04 -18.04 11.01
N GLU A 431 0.21 -17.17 10.02
CA GLU A 431 0.74 -17.51 8.70
C GLU A 431 1.84 -16.50 8.33
N HIS A 432 2.96 -16.97 7.79
CA HIS A 432 3.97 -16.13 7.14
C HIS A 432 4.51 -16.77 5.87
N ASN A 433 4.70 -15.96 4.83
CA ASN A 433 5.29 -16.34 3.55
C ASN A 433 6.73 -15.79 3.44
N TYR A 434 7.71 -16.61 3.81
CA TYR A 434 9.13 -16.28 3.70
C TYR A 434 9.60 -16.39 2.25
N HIS A 435 10.25 -15.35 1.73
CA HIS A 435 11.03 -15.45 0.50
C HIS A 435 12.39 -16.07 0.80
N ILE A 436 12.79 -17.09 0.05
CA ILE A 436 14.09 -17.76 0.22
C ILE A 436 15.10 -17.15 -0.75
N ASN A 437 14.86 -17.33 -2.05
CA ASN A 437 15.65 -16.80 -3.16
C ASN A 437 14.85 -16.97 -4.46
N GLY A 438 15.05 -16.12 -5.47
CA GLY A 438 14.41 -16.25 -6.79
C GLY A 438 12.89 -16.48 -6.70
N ASN A 439 12.41 -17.60 -7.22
CA ASN A 439 11.00 -18.00 -7.22
C ASN A 439 10.60 -18.89 -6.02
N HIS A 440 11.50 -19.12 -5.05
CA HIS A 440 11.33 -20.08 -3.97
C HIS A 440 10.87 -19.42 -2.68
N PHE A 441 9.80 -19.96 -2.08
CA PHE A 441 9.17 -19.46 -0.86
C PHE A 441 8.89 -20.60 0.13
N LEU A 442 8.84 -20.26 1.41
CA LEU A 442 8.37 -21.14 2.49
C LEU A 442 7.20 -20.46 3.21
N ASN A 443 6.02 -21.06 3.07
CA ASN A 443 4.87 -20.75 3.90
C ASN A 443 4.99 -21.54 5.22
N ILE A 444 4.85 -20.82 6.33
CA ILE A 444 4.72 -21.41 7.66
C ILE A 444 3.35 -20.98 8.21
N LYS A 445 2.47 -21.95 8.45
CA LYS A 445 1.16 -21.76 9.08
C LYS A 445 1.09 -22.55 10.39
N ALA A 446 0.50 -21.97 11.42
CA ALA A 446 0.17 -22.62 12.68
C ALA A 446 -1.21 -22.19 13.15
N GLU A 447 -2.00 -23.12 13.66
CA GLU A 447 -3.34 -22.84 14.18
C GLU A 447 -3.60 -23.71 15.42
N GLY A 448 -4.35 -23.17 16.38
CA GLY A 448 -4.85 -23.95 17.51
C GLY A 448 -6.04 -23.30 18.20
N ALA A 449 -6.92 -24.13 18.73
CA ALA A 449 -8.07 -23.71 19.51
C ALA A 449 -8.20 -24.55 20.78
N MET A 450 -8.66 -23.93 21.87
CA MET A 450 -8.94 -24.58 23.13
C MET A 450 -10.31 -24.15 23.63
N MET A 451 -11.05 -25.07 24.24
CA MET A 451 -12.18 -24.77 25.11
C MET A 451 -11.95 -25.48 26.45
N ASP A 452 -12.16 -24.74 27.53
CA ASP A 452 -11.96 -25.22 28.89
C ASP A 452 -13.16 -24.88 29.77
N SER A 453 -13.62 -25.85 30.57
CA SER A 453 -14.75 -25.72 31.47
C SER A 453 -14.69 -26.82 32.54
N LYS A 454 -15.43 -26.61 33.63
CA LYS A 454 -15.61 -27.60 34.71
C LYS A 454 -16.63 -28.71 34.39
N VAL A 455 -17.35 -28.58 33.28
CA VAL A 455 -18.35 -29.54 32.79
C VAL A 455 -17.89 -30.05 31.44
N GLU A 456 -18.13 -31.34 31.17
CA GLU A 456 -17.82 -31.95 29.88
C GLU A 456 -18.64 -31.32 28.74
N PHE A 457 -18.03 -31.21 27.57
CA PHE A 457 -18.63 -30.63 26.38
C PHE A 457 -19.43 -31.67 25.59
N SER A 458 -20.59 -31.27 25.05
CA SER A 458 -21.40 -32.16 24.22
C SER A 458 -20.85 -32.25 22.78
N ALA A 459 -21.12 -33.35 22.06
CA ALA A 459 -20.48 -33.62 20.76
C ALA A 459 -20.86 -32.63 19.64
N ASN A 460 -21.97 -31.92 19.78
CA ASN A 460 -22.43 -30.80 18.95
C ASN A 460 -21.77 -29.45 19.29
N GLU A 461 -21.00 -29.39 20.39
CA GLU A 461 -20.30 -28.19 20.88
C GLU A 461 -18.82 -28.15 20.48
N LEU A 462 -18.19 -29.32 20.33
CA LEU A 462 -16.76 -29.48 20.02
C LEU A 462 -16.34 -28.74 18.75
N TYR A 463 -15.10 -28.24 18.72
CA TYR A 463 -14.54 -27.67 17.49
C TYR A 463 -14.44 -28.76 16.43
N ARG A 464 -14.87 -28.44 15.21
CA ARG A 464 -14.72 -29.31 14.04
C ARG A 464 -13.70 -28.74 13.07
N PHE A 465 -12.81 -29.61 12.57
CA PHE A 465 -11.77 -29.29 11.59
C PHE A 465 -11.42 -30.54 10.77
N GLY A 466 -10.39 -30.45 9.93
CA GLY A 466 -10.14 -31.37 8.82
C GLY A 466 -10.66 -30.77 7.50
N GLY A 467 -9.98 -31.08 6.39
CA GLY A 467 -10.31 -30.57 5.05
C GLY A 467 -9.40 -29.44 4.55
N TRP A 468 -9.73 -28.88 3.39
CA TRP A 468 -8.90 -27.97 2.59
C TRP A 468 -8.34 -26.78 3.37
N ASN A 469 -9.23 -26.05 4.06
CA ASN A 469 -8.84 -24.81 4.75
C ASN A 469 -8.09 -25.06 6.06
N SER A 470 -8.18 -26.27 6.62
CA SER A 470 -7.67 -26.60 7.96
C SER A 470 -6.50 -27.60 7.92
N MET A 471 -6.73 -28.84 8.37
CA MET A 471 -5.78 -29.95 8.31
C MET A 471 -6.15 -30.86 7.14
N ARG A 472 -5.26 -30.89 6.14
CA ARG A 472 -5.54 -31.42 4.80
C ARG A 472 -5.37 -32.94 4.78
N GLY A 473 -5.84 -33.62 3.75
CA GLY A 473 -5.87 -35.10 3.69
C GLY A 473 -6.92 -35.76 4.59
N PHE A 474 -7.56 -35.03 5.50
CA PHE A 474 -8.77 -35.44 6.22
C PHE A 474 -10.02 -34.95 5.49
N ASN A 475 -11.19 -35.54 5.79
CA ASN A 475 -12.46 -35.06 5.25
C ASN A 475 -12.83 -33.70 5.89
N GLU A 476 -13.62 -32.87 5.20
CA GLU A 476 -14.09 -31.58 5.74
C GLU A 476 -14.82 -31.78 7.08
N ASN A 477 -14.38 -31.05 8.12
CA ASN A 477 -14.99 -31.03 9.46
C ASN A 477 -15.11 -32.39 10.19
N SER A 478 -14.36 -33.42 9.79
CA SER A 478 -14.46 -34.76 10.38
C SER A 478 -13.71 -34.96 11.70
N LEU A 479 -12.82 -34.05 12.09
CA LEU A 479 -12.06 -34.11 13.34
C LEU A 479 -12.75 -33.25 14.40
N ALA A 480 -13.16 -33.86 15.52
CA ALA A 480 -13.89 -33.17 16.60
C ALA A 480 -13.08 -33.15 17.91
N ALA A 481 -12.91 -31.97 18.52
CA ALA A 481 -11.99 -31.76 19.65
C ALA A 481 -12.41 -30.64 20.62
N ASP A 482 -12.04 -30.76 21.90
CA ASP A 482 -12.08 -29.65 22.87
C ASP A 482 -10.76 -28.86 22.89
N PHE A 483 -9.66 -29.48 22.44
CA PHE A 483 -8.40 -28.78 22.16
C PHE A 483 -7.75 -29.37 20.92
N TYR A 484 -7.27 -28.52 20.01
CA TYR A 484 -6.42 -28.94 18.91
C TYR A 484 -5.34 -27.91 18.61
N TYR A 485 -4.24 -28.37 18.05
CA TYR A 485 -3.29 -27.52 17.35
C TYR A 485 -2.68 -28.27 16.17
N TYR A 486 -2.28 -27.53 15.14
CA TYR A 486 -1.47 -28.06 14.05
C TYR A 486 -0.57 -27.01 13.42
N GLY A 487 0.60 -27.45 12.96
CA GLY A 487 1.54 -26.68 12.16
C GLY A 487 1.58 -27.20 10.72
N SER A 488 1.93 -26.33 9.79
CA SER A 488 2.05 -26.58 8.36
C SER A 488 3.32 -25.91 7.85
N LEU A 489 4.21 -26.68 7.23
CA LEU A 489 5.33 -26.19 6.44
C LEU A 489 5.01 -26.48 4.97
N GLU A 490 5.00 -25.46 4.13
CA GLU A 490 4.66 -25.58 2.73
C GLU A 490 5.66 -24.80 1.86
N TYR A 491 6.48 -25.55 1.12
CA TYR A 491 7.40 -25.01 0.15
C TYR A 491 6.64 -24.67 -1.13
N ARG A 492 6.80 -23.43 -1.63
CA ARG A 492 6.13 -22.92 -2.83
C ARG A 492 7.16 -22.49 -3.88
N TYR A 493 6.92 -22.86 -5.13
CA TYR A 493 7.72 -22.46 -6.29
C TYR A 493 6.86 -21.69 -7.30
N LEU A 494 7.14 -20.39 -7.47
CA LEU A 494 6.43 -19.53 -8.42
C LEU A 494 6.85 -19.81 -9.86
N ILE A 495 5.88 -19.78 -10.78
CA ILE A 495 6.10 -19.78 -12.23
C ILE A 495 5.51 -18.49 -12.80
N GLY A 496 6.39 -17.48 -12.91
CA GLY A 496 6.01 -16.12 -13.26
C GLY A 496 5.04 -15.51 -12.24
N SER A 497 4.06 -14.74 -12.74
CA SER A 497 2.95 -14.19 -11.94
C SER A 497 1.66 -15.00 -12.03
N GLN A 498 1.63 -16.10 -12.79
CA GLN A 498 0.40 -16.79 -13.19
C GLN A 498 0.14 -18.08 -12.42
N ALA A 499 1.18 -18.75 -11.91
CA ALA A 499 1.01 -20.02 -11.19
C ALA A 499 2.07 -20.24 -10.09
N PHE A 500 1.79 -21.16 -9.18
CA PHE A 500 2.79 -21.79 -8.32
C PHE A 500 2.48 -23.26 -8.07
N PHE A 501 3.54 -24.05 -7.89
CA PHE A 501 3.47 -25.40 -7.32
C PHE A 501 3.81 -25.35 -5.84
N ASP A 502 3.19 -26.21 -5.04
CA ASP A 502 3.48 -26.35 -3.62
C ASP A 502 3.64 -27.80 -3.18
N VAL A 503 4.44 -28.02 -2.14
CA VAL A 503 4.60 -29.30 -1.44
C VAL A 503 4.58 -29.00 0.05
N PHE A 504 3.75 -29.72 0.81
CA PHE A 504 3.54 -29.45 2.23
C PHE A 504 3.65 -30.69 3.12
N GLY A 505 4.03 -30.42 4.38
CA GLY A 505 3.87 -31.32 5.51
C GLY A 505 3.11 -30.62 6.64
N GLN A 506 2.17 -31.33 7.25
CA GLN A 506 1.40 -30.90 8.41
C GLN A 506 1.57 -31.88 9.57
N TYR A 507 1.74 -31.34 10.77
CA TYR A 507 1.74 -32.09 12.03
C TYR A 507 0.71 -31.47 12.95
N GLY A 508 -0.13 -32.27 13.60
CA GLY A 508 -1.09 -31.80 14.58
C GLY A 508 -1.30 -32.78 15.73
N GLN A 509 -1.99 -32.31 16.76
CA GLN A 509 -2.52 -33.16 17.81
C GLN A 509 -3.85 -32.57 18.28
N LEU A 510 -4.81 -33.44 18.58
CA LEU A 510 -6.06 -33.05 19.22
C LEU A 510 -6.24 -33.77 20.55
N ASN A 511 -7.18 -33.26 21.34
CA ASN A 511 -7.73 -33.84 22.55
C ASN A 511 -9.25 -33.80 22.43
N ASN A 512 -9.89 -34.93 22.68
CA ASN A 512 -11.34 -35.04 22.80
C ASN A 512 -11.65 -35.77 24.11
N LYS A 513 -11.99 -35.00 25.16
CA LYS A 513 -12.34 -35.50 26.50
C LYS A 513 -13.54 -36.46 26.46
N SER A 514 -14.57 -36.15 25.67
CA SER A 514 -15.80 -36.96 25.57
C SER A 514 -15.55 -38.37 25.03
N LEU A 515 -14.54 -38.56 24.17
CA LEU A 515 -14.10 -39.87 23.68
C LEU A 515 -12.83 -40.39 24.39
N ASN A 516 -12.26 -39.61 25.31
CA ASN A 516 -10.96 -39.84 25.96
C ASN A 516 -9.78 -40.15 25.00
N VAL A 517 -9.77 -39.54 23.80
CA VAL A 517 -8.72 -39.75 22.78
C VAL A 517 -7.83 -38.52 22.59
N LYS A 518 -6.54 -38.78 22.31
CA LYS A 518 -5.49 -37.78 22.09
C LYS A 518 -4.62 -38.08 20.85
N PRO A 519 -5.20 -38.33 19.66
CA PRO A 519 -4.43 -38.74 18.50
C PRO A 519 -3.50 -37.62 18.02
N LYS A 520 -2.29 -38.02 17.62
CA LYS A 520 -1.35 -37.19 16.87
C LYS A 520 -1.62 -37.45 15.39
N LEU A 521 -1.69 -36.39 14.60
CA LEU A 521 -2.06 -36.43 13.20
C LEU A 521 -0.90 -35.95 12.33
N TYR A 522 -0.73 -36.56 11.16
CA TYR A 522 0.11 -36.03 10.08
C TYR A 522 -0.70 -35.86 8.81
N SER A 523 -0.26 -34.95 7.94
CA SER A 523 -0.63 -34.95 6.52
C SER A 523 0.55 -34.53 5.67
N VAL A 524 0.63 -35.09 4.46
CA VAL A 524 1.54 -34.66 3.40
C VAL A 524 0.79 -34.54 2.09
N GLY A 525 1.29 -33.71 1.19
CA GLY A 525 0.69 -33.55 -0.13
C GLY A 525 1.41 -32.52 -0.99
N PHE A 526 0.82 -32.27 -2.15
CA PHE A 526 1.29 -31.29 -3.12
C PHE A 526 0.10 -30.60 -3.79
N GLY A 527 0.31 -29.36 -4.19
CA GLY A 527 -0.68 -28.51 -4.83
C GLY A 527 -0.17 -27.81 -6.08
N PHE A 528 -1.12 -27.35 -6.87
CA PHE A 528 -0.90 -26.47 -8.00
C PHE A 528 -1.99 -25.39 -8.01
N ASN A 529 -1.55 -24.14 -8.11
CA ASN A 529 -2.38 -22.96 -7.93
C ASN A 529 -2.11 -22.01 -9.10
N PHE A 530 -3.13 -21.65 -9.89
CA PHE A 530 -2.94 -20.81 -11.08
C PHE A 530 -4.14 -19.92 -11.41
N PHE A 531 -3.88 -18.77 -12.02
CA PHE A 531 -4.94 -17.87 -12.44
C PHE A 531 -5.66 -18.35 -13.70
N ILE A 532 -6.98 -18.28 -13.62
CA ILE A 532 -7.92 -18.33 -14.74
C ILE A 532 -8.76 -17.04 -14.73
N PRO A 533 -9.46 -16.66 -15.82
CA PRO A 533 -10.17 -15.37 -15.89
C PRO A 533 -11.24 -15.13 -14.81
N ILE A 534 -11.66 -16.17 -14.08
CA ILE A 534 -12.67 -16.14 -13.01
C ILE A 534 -12.09 -16.26 -11.59
N GLY A 535 -10.76 -16.39 -11.42
CA GLY A 535 -10.11 -16.42 -10.12
C GLY A 535 -8.80 -17.22 -10.05
N LEU A 536 -8.33 -17.47 -8.84
CA LEU A 536 -7.26 -18.42 -8.57
C LEU A 536 -7.87 -19.82 -8.52
N MET A 537 -7.57 -20.68 -9.49
CA MET A 537 -7.90 -22.09 -9.39
C MET A 537 -6.81 -22.83 -8.62
N SER A 538 -7.23 -23.64 -7.66
CA SER A 538 -6.38 -24.39 -6.76
C SER A 538 -6.72 -25.87 -6.85
N PHE A 539 -5.71 -26.71 -7.00
CA PHE A 539 -5.79 -28.16 -7.01
C PHE A 539 -4.79 -28.74 -6.03
N GLN A 540 -5.15 -29.79 -5.29
CA GLN A 540 -4.26 -30.40 -4.31
C GLN A 540 -4.54 -31.90 -4.16
N LEU A 541 -3.47 -32.70 -4.16
CA LEU A 541 -3.49 -34.06 -3.61
C LEU A 541 -2.97 -34.01 -2.18
N SER A 542 -3.66 -34.72 -1.28
CA SER A 542 -3.27 -34.80 0.13
C SER A 542 -3.63 -36.13 0.74
N ASN A 543 -2.81 -36.62 1.66
CA ASN A 543 -3.10 -37.80 2.47
C ASN A 543 -2.91 -37.41 3.94
N GLY A 544 -3.80 -37.83 4.83
CA GLY A 544 -3.76 -37.49 6.25
C GLY A 544 -4.17 -38.70 7.09
N ASN A 545 -3.42 -38.95 8.17
CA ASN A 545 -3.65 -40.11 9.04
C ASN A 545 -3.11 -39.86 10.45
N GLU A 546 -3.44 -40.76 11.38
CA GLU A 546 -2.90 -40.75 12.75
C GLU A 546 -1.52 -41.40 12.81
N PHE A 547 -0.64 -40.89 13.67
CA PHE A 547 0.68 -41.50 13.90
C PHE A 547 0.53 -42.92 14.48
N GLY A 548 1.20 -43.89 13.86
CA GLY A 548 1.06 -45.31 14.14
C GLY A 548 0.31 -46.06 13.03
N ASN A 549 -0.58 -45.38 12.31
CA ASN A 549 -1.23 -45.96 11.14
C ASN A 549 -0.32 -45.85 9.88
N PRO A 550 -0.24 -46.90 9.05
CA PRO A 550 0.52 -46.86 7.80
C PRO A 550 -0.14 -45.90 6.79
N PHE A 551 0.68 -45.35 5.90
CA PHE A 551 0.22 -44.58 4.74
C PHE A 551 -0.61 -45.47 3.80
N LYS A 552 -1.79 -45.00 3.39
CA LYS A 552 -2.72 -45.74 2.53
C LYS A 552 -3.08 -44.91 1.31
N PHE A 553 -2.77 -45.40 0.12
CA PHE A 553 -3.07 -44.71 -1.14
C PHE A 553 -4.58 -44.47 -1.35
N ASN A 554 -5.44 -45.36 -0.86
CA ASN A 554 -6.90 -45.20 -0.95
C ASN A 554 -7.45 -44.04 -0.11
N ASP A 555 -6.69 -43.54 0.87
CA ASP A 555 -7.09 -42.40 1.71
C ASP A 555 -6.66 -41.04 1.14
N ILE A 556 -6.05 -40.99 -0.06
CA ILE A 556 -5.71 -39.75 -0.76
C ILE A 556 -6.99 -38.95 -1.05
N LYS A 557 -7.03 -37.71 -0.57
CA LYS A 557 -8.06 -36.71 -0.87
C LYS A 557 -7.56 -35.82 -2.00
N ILE A 558 -8.32 -35.82 -3.10
CA ILE A 558 -8.20 -34.82 -4.17
C ILE A 558 -9.18 -33.70 -3.82
N HIS A 559 -8.64 -32.50 -3.64
CA HIS A 559 -9.45 -31.29 -3.50
C HIS A 559 -9.16 -30.36 -4.68
N TRP A 560 -10.19 -29.70 -5.18
CA TRP A 560 -10.08 -28.64 -6.16
C TRP A 560 -11.09 -27.54 -5.84
N GLY A 561 -10.79 -26.31 -6.25
CA GLY A 561 -11.69 -25.18 -6.06
C GLY A 561 -11.19 -23.93 -6.78
N ILE A 562 -12.07 -22.95 -6.90
CA ILE A 562 -11.73 -21.64 -7.49
C ILE A 562 -11.92 -20.61 -6.39
N LEU A 563 -10.81 -20.09 -5.85
CA LEU A 563 -10.84 -18.92 -5.00
C LEU A 563 -11.02 -17.69 -5.90
N SER A 564 -12.29 -17.30 -6.06
CA SER A 564 -12.67 -16.20 -6.94
C SER A 564 -11.97 -14.90 -6.54
N ARG A 565 -11.17 -14.35 -7.47
CA ARG A 565 -10.29 -13.19 -7.22
C ARG A 565 -10.77 -11.99 -8.01
N PHE A 566 -11.40 -11.05 -7.29
CA PHE A 566 -11.72 -9.69 -7.74
C PHE A 566 -11.35 -8.71 -6.61
#